data_AF-A0A9D5J4N3-F1
#
_entry.id   AF-A0A9D5J4N3-F1
#
_cell.length_a   1.000
_cell.length_b   1.000
_cell.length_c   1.000
_cell.angle_alpha   90.00
_cell.angle_beta   90.00
_cell.angle_gamma   90.00
#
_symmetry.space_group_name_H-M   'P 1'
#
loop_
_entity.id
_entity.type
_entity.pdbx_description
1 polymer ?
#
loop_
_entity_poly.entity_id
_entity_poly.type
_entity_poly.pdbx_seq_one_letter_code
_entity_poly.pdbx_strand_id
1 'polypeptide(L)'
;MSKGSYPLSKVYGLLEPGPVVLVTTRRKGKPNIPTAVEASEVKAPLVAECYASLECRVADTWLVNRYNFFVLQVVRAWVDTAVKNPQTLHHRGNGVFAVAGETVKLRSAMK
;
A
#
# COMPACT_ATOMS: atom_id res chain seq x y z
N MET A 1 -18.54 -0.63 -0.07
CA MET A 1 -17.09 -0.59 -0.41
C MET A 1 -16.88 -1.48 -1.62
N SER A 2 -16.38 -0.94 -2.74
CA SER A 2 -16.16 -1.63 -4.03
C SER A 2 -14.74 -2.19 -4.18
N LYS A 3 -14.04 -2.42 -3.07
CA LYS A 3 -12.69 -3.00 -3.10
C LYS A 3 -12.76 -4.47 -3.50
N GLY A 4 -12.22 -4.77 -4.67
CA GLY A 4 -12.05 -6.13 -5.16
C GLY A 4 -10.69 -6.70 -4.77
N SER A 5 -10.58 -8.02 -4.76
CA SER A 5 -9.27 -8.68 -4.63
C SER A 5 -8.38 -8.32 -5.81
N TYR A 6 -7.12 -8.01 -5.54
CA TYR A 6 -6.13 -7.65 -6.55
C TYR A 6 -5.03 -8.72 -6.66
N PRO A 7 -4.61 -9.12 -7.87
CA PRO A 7 -3.60 -10.17 -8.05
C PRO A 7 -2.26 -9.81 -7.42
N LEU A 8 -1.72 -10.71 -6.58
CA LEU A 8 -0.43 -10.49 -5.91
C LEU A 8 0.73 -10.29 -6.91
N SER A 9 0.68 -10.98 -8.05
CA SER A 9 1.67 -10.84 -9.13
C SER A 9 1.70 -9.46 -9.78
N LYS A 10 0.70 -8.59 -9.54
CA LYS A 10 0.61 -7.23 -10.08
C LYS A 10 0.81 -6.13 -9.04
N VAL A 11 0.99 -6.49 -7.75
CA VAL A 11 1.08 -5.52 -6.64
C VAL A 11 2.24 -4.54 -6.81
N TYR A 12 3.32 -4.96 -7.46
CA TYR A 12 4.46 -4.10 -7.75
C TYR A 12 4.04 -2.76 -8.39
N GLY A 13 3.06 -2.78 -9.30
CA GLY A 13 2.58 -1.58 -9.99
C GLY A 13 1.86 -0.56 -9.08
N LEU A 14 1.48 -0.95 -7.87
CA LEU A 14 0.89 -0.05 -6.87
C LEU A 14 1.95 0.69 -6.03
N LEU A 15 3.19 0.19 -6.00
CA LEU A 15 4.27 0.70 -5.15
C LEU A 15 5.45 1.27 -5.94
N GLU A 16 5.76 0.73 -7.11
CA GLU A 16 6.90 1.14 -7.94
C GLU A 16 6.93 2.63 -8.31
N PRO A 17 5.79 3.30 -8.59
CA PRO A 17 5.79 4.76 -8.79
C PRO A 17 6.23 5.56 -7.56
N GLY A 18 6.42 4.93 -6.40
CA GLY A 18 6.82 5.54 -5.15
C GLY A 18 5.75 6.46 -4.54
N PRO A 19 4.48 6.02 -4.39
CA PRO A 19 3.48 6.82 -3.70
C PRO A 19 3.77 6.87 -2.19
N VAL A 20 3.28 7.91 -1.54
CA VAL A 20 3.17 7.97 -0.09
C VAL A 20 2.13 6.94 0.35
N VAL A 21 2.50 6.15 1.36
CA VAL A 21 1.66 5.09 1.92
C VAL A 21 1.33 5.37 3.38
N LEU A 22 0.20 4.83 3.82
CA LEU A 22 -0.14 4.73 5.24
C LEU A 22 0.21 3.33 5.73
N VAL A 23 0.90 3.24 6.87
CA VAL A 23 1.20 1.97 7.53
C VAL A 23 0.32 1.81 8.75
N THR A 24 -0.57 0.84 8.70
CA THR A 24 -1.49 0.51 9.79
C THR A 24 -0.96 -0.67 10.60
N THR A 25 -1.20 -0.65 11.90
CA THR A 25 -0.84 -1.73 12.82
C THR A 25 -1.93 -1.88 13.87
N ARG A 26 -1.95 -3.04 14.53
CA ARG A 26 -2.81 -3.28 15.69
C ARG A 26 -1.97 -3.87 16.81
N ARG A 27 -2.04 -3.26 18.00
CA ARG A 27 -1.34 -3.74 19.21
C ARG A 27 -2.33 -3.84 20.35
N LYS A 28 -2.38 -5.02 21.00
CA LYS A 28 -3.32 -5.31 22.11
C LYS A 28 -4.77 -4.94 21.77
N GLY A 29 -5.23 -5.32 20.58
CA GLY A 29 -6.59 -5.04 20.09
C GLY A 29 -6.81 -3.61 19.57
N LYS A 30 -5.93 -2.65 19.87
CA LYS A 30 -6.08 -1.24 19.47
C LYS A 30 -5.38 -0.95 18.13
N PRO A 31 -6.09 -0.44 17.11
CA PRO A 31 -5.47 0.05 15.88
C PRO A 31 -4.77 1.40 16.10
N ASN A 32 -3.78 1.73 15.26
CA ASN A 32 -3.07 3.02 15.28
C ASN A 32 -3.76 4.14 14.48
N ILE A 33 -4.95 3.88 13.92
CA ILE A 33 -5.73 4.82 13.10
C ILE A 33 -7.21 4.85 13.53
N PRO A 34 -7.94 5.96 13.26
CA PRO A 34 -9.35 6.08 13.63
C PRO A 34 -10.33 5.40 12.65
N THR A 35 -10.07 5.42 11.34
CA THR A 35 -10.96 4.87 10.29
C THR A 35 -10.53 3.47 9.83
N ALA A 36 -10.63 2.51 10.76
CA ALA A 36 -10.20 1.13 10.57
C ALA A 36 -11.31 0.23 10.00
N VAL A 37 -10.98 -0.55 8.98
CA VAL A 37 -11.79 -1.67 8.47
C VAL A 37 -11.04 -2.97 8.73
N GLU A 38 -11.73 -4.03 9.09
CA GLU A 38 -11.07 -5.33 9.31
C GLU A 38 -10.46 -5.87 8.02
N ALA A 39 -9.28 -6.47 8.17
CA ALA A 39 -8.53 -7.11 7.11
C ALA A 39 -8.85 -8.62 7.05
N SER A 40 -8.50 -9.30 5.96
CA SER A 40 -8.85 -10.71 5.75
C SER A 40 -7.80 -11.69 6.27
N GLU A 41 -6.52 -11.37 6.13
CA GLU A 41 -5.37 -12.25 6.38
C GLU A 41 -4.48 -11.78 7.54
N VAL A 42 -4.65 -10.55 8.01
CA VAL A 42 -3.84 -9.93 9.07
C VAL A 42 -4.69 -9.17 10.10
N LYS A 43 -4.12 -8.91 11.28
CA LYS A 43 -4.82 -8.15 12.36
C LYS A 43 -4.75 -6.64 12.20
N ALA A 44 -3.81 -6.14 11.41
CA ALA A 44 -3.72 -4.72 11.10
C ALA A 44 -4.91 -4.33 10.22
N PRO A 45 -5.64 -3.25 10.53
CA PRO A 45 -6.82 -2.89 9.76
C PRO A 45 -6.45 -2.26 8.42
N LEU A 46 -7.38 -2.30 7.48
CA LEU A 46 -7.35 -1.49 6.26
C LEU A 46 -7.89 -0.08 6.53
N VAL A 47 -7.58 0.87 5.64
CA VAL A 47 -8.18 2.21 5.64
C VAL A 47 -9.29 2.21 4.60
N ALA A 48 -10.52 2.55 4.98
CA ALA A 48 -11.67 2.52 4.07
C ALA A 48 -11.44 3.40 2.83
N GLU A 49 -10.89 4.60 3.04
CA GLU A 49 -10.78 5.68 2.08
C GLU A 49 -9.60 5.51 1.10
N CYS A 50 -8.60 4.68 1.43
CA CYS A 50 -7.48 4.42 0.51
C CYS A 50 -7.95 3.63 -0.71
N TYR A 51 -7.60 4.05 -1.92
CA TYR A 51 -7.98 3.34 -3.15
C TYR A 51 -7.39 1.92 -3.23
N ALA A 52 -6.23 1.67 -2.60
CA ALA A 52 -5.60 0.37 -2.53
C ALA A 52 -5.20 0.03 -1.08
N SER A 53 -5.13 -1.26 -0.76
CA SER A 53 -4.67 -1.72 0.55
C SER A 53 -3.95 -3.06 0.40
N LEU A 54 -2.75 -3.15 0.99
CA LEU A 54 -1.91 -4.33 0.95
C LEU A 54 -1.81 -4.91 2.37
N GLU A 55 -2.23 -6.14 2.54
CA GLU A 55 -2.07 -6.86 3.79
C GLU A 55 -0.71 -7.54 3.79
N CYS A 56 0.09 -7.24 4.80
CA CYS A 56 1.48 -7.65 4.86
C CYS A 56 1.80 -8.41 6.15
N ARG A 57 2.65 -9.42 6.04
CA ARG A 57 3.32 -10.07 7.18
C ARG A 57 4.80 -9.73 7.15
N VAL A 58 5.40 -9.58 8.33
CA VAL A 58 6.86 -9.40 8.44
C VAL A 58 7.53 -10.71 8.07
N ALA A 59 8.32 -10.69 7.00
CA ALA A 59 9.01 -11.85 6.46
C ALA A 59 10.45 -11.97 6.99
N ASP A 60 11.12 -10.84 7.20
CA ASP A 60 12.48 -10.78 7.71
C ASP A 60 12.68 -9.54 8.61
N THR A 61 13.39 -9.74 9.72
CA THR A 61 13.72 -8.72 10.72
C THR A 61 15.22 -8.56 10.94
N TRP A 62 16.07 -9.23 10.16
CA TRP A 62 17.54 -9.21 10.34
C TRP A 62 18.13 -7.80 10.36
N LEU A 63 17.57 -6.87 9.57
CA LEU A 63 18.02 -5.48 9.47
C LEU A 63 17.30 -4.51 10.41
N VAL A 64 16.33 -4.95 11.22
CA VAL A 64 15.49 -4.05 12.02
C VAL A 64 16.32 -3.29 13.05
N ASN A 65 17.13 -3.99 13.85
CA ASN A 65 17.91 -3.33 14.91
C ASN A 65 19.02 -2.42 14.35
N ARG A 66 19.49 -2.67 13.12
CA ARG A 66 20.60 -1.93 12.53
C ARG A 66 20.13 -0.73 11.71
N TYR A 67 19.02 -0.85 10.99
CA TYR A 67 18.58 0.15 10.02
C TYR A 67 17.09 0.49 10.12
N ASN A 68 16.35 -0.07 11.07
CA ASN A 68 14.88 0.02 11.14
C ASN A 68 14.21 -0.46 9.84
N PHE A 69 14.83 -1.44 9.17
CA PHE A 69 14.40 -1.94 7.88
C PHE A 69 13.65 -3.27 8.03
N PHE A 70 12.43 -3.31 7.52
CA PHE A 70 11.54 -4.47 7.59
C PHE A 70 11.30 -5.02 6.18
N VAL A 71 11.43 -6.33 6.00
CA VAL A 71 10.99 -7.00 4.76
C VAL A 71 9.58 -7.51 4.98
N LEU A 72 8.66 -7.10 4.10
CA LEU A 72 7.24 -7.44 4.19
C LEU A 72 6.84 -8.34 3.02
N GLN A 73 6.13 -9.43 3.31
CA GLN A 73 5.45 -10.25 2.31
C GLN A 73 3.99 -9.82 2.21
N VAL A 74 3.56 -9.46 1.00
CA VAL A 74 2.14 -9.19 0.70
C VAL A 74 1.40 -10.52 0.63
N VAL A 75 0.38 -10.69 1.48
CA VAL A 75 -0.45 -11.91 1.55
C VAL A 75 -1.84 -11.71 0.94
N ARG A 76 -2.32 -10.46 0.88
CA ARG A 76 -3.57 -10.08 0.23
C ARG A 76 -3.46 -8.66 -0.29
N ALA A 77 -4.11 -8.37 -1.41
CA ALA A 77 -4.21 -7.02 -1.94
C ALA A 77 -5.65 -6.70 -2.34
N TRP A 78 -6.02 -5.44 -2.15
CA TRP A 78 -7.35 -4.90 -2.41
C TRP A 78 -7.23 -3.60 -3.19
N VAL A 79 -8.07 -3.41 -4.20
CA VAL A 79 -8.15 -2.17 -4.98
C VAL A 79 -9.62 -1.80 -5.20
N ASP A 80 -9.94 -0.53 -5.02
CA ASP A 80 -11.22 0.05 -5.40
C ASP A 80 -11.28 0.20 -6.92
N THR A 81 -12.07 -0.67 -7.55
CA THR A 81 -12.21 -0.72 -9.01
C THR A 81 -12.97 0.47 -9.59
N ALA A 82 -13.65 1.25 -8.75
CA ALA A 82 -14.30 2.49 -9.15
C ALA A 82 -13.28 3.61 -9.45
N VAL A 83 -12.10 3.58 -8.82
CA VAL A 83 -11.03 4.55 -9.03
C VAL A 83 -10.22 4.14 -10.27
N LYS A 84 -10.40 4.85 -11.39
CA LYS A 84 -9.69 4.54 -12.64
C LYS A 84 -8.29 5.13 -12.71
N ASN A 85 -8.13 6.38 -12.28
CA ASN A 85 -6.87 7.12 -12.30
C ASN A 85 -6.59 7.64 -10.88
N PRO A 86 -5.96 6.84 -10.01
CA PRO A 86 -5.68 7.26 -8.64
C PRO A 86 -4.66 8.40 -8.62
N GLN A 87 -5.05 9.54 -8.04
CA GLN A 87 -4.16 10.69 -7.83
C GLN A 87 -3.33 10.46 -6.56
N THR A 88 -2.31 9.60 -6.65
CA THR A 88 -1.42 9.32 -5.52
C THR A 88 -0.53 10.53 -5.20
N LEU A 89 -0.18 10.66 -3.93
CA LEU A 89 0.78 11.67 -3.47
C LEU A 89 2.19 11.09 -3.53
N HIS A 90 3.15 11.92 -3.92
CA HIS A 90 4.58 11.58 -3.97
C HIS A 90 5.35 12.66 -3.21
N HIS A 91 5.96 12.29 -2.09
CA HIS A 91 6.65 13.25 -1.23
C HIS A 91 7.98 13.70 -1.83
N ARG A 92 8.24 15.01 -1.86
CA ARG A 92 9.48 15.62 -2.36
C ARG A 92 10.38 16.18 -1.26
N GLY A 93 9.96 16.08 0.02
CA GLY A 93 10.65 16.69 1.16
C GLY A 93 9.95 17.96 1.67
N ASN A 94 10.18 18.29 2.94
CA ASN A 94 9.71 19.54 3.57
C ASN A 94 8.21 19.83 3.41
N GLY A 95 7.37 18.78 3.44
CA GLY A 95 5.92 18.91 3.29
C GLY A 95 5.46 19.24 1.86
N VAL A 96 6.36 19.16 0.87
CA VAL A 96 6.02 19.34 -0.55
C VAL A 96 5.66 17.98 -1.15
N PHE A 97 4.53 17.94 -1.85
CA PHE A 97 4.04 16.73 -2.51
C PHE A 97 3.78 17.01 -3.99
N ALA A 98 4.12 16.06 -4.84
CA ALA A 98 3.62 15.98 -6.19
C ALA A 98 2.37 15.10 -6.20
N VAL A 99 1.38 15.47 -6.99
CA VAL A 99 0.21 14.64 -7.29
C VAL A 99 0.50 13.89 -8.57
N ALA A 100 0.18 12.59 -8.62
CA ALA A 100 0.29 11.80 -9.84
C ALA A 100 -0.47 12.49 -10.99
N GLY A 101 0.25 12.71 -12.09
CA GLY A 101 -0.26 13.39 -13.28
C GLY A 101 -0.82 12.42 -14.30
N GLU A 102 -0.66 12.77 -15.57
CA GLU A 102 -1.11 11.94 -16.69
C GLU A 102 -0.33 10.62 -16.77
N THR A 103 -1.07 9.53 -16.97
CA THR A 103 -0.48 8.21 -17.21
C THR A 103 -0.05 8.11 -18.67
N VAL A 104 1.25 7.90 -18.91
CA VAL A 104 1.79 7.63 -20.24
C VAL A 104 2.02 6.14 -20.41
N LYS A 105 1.46 5.55 -21.49
CA LYS A 105 1.68 4.14 -21.82
C LYS A 105 2.73 4.01 -22.92
N LEU A 106 3.88 3.45 -22.56
CA LEU A 106 4.96 3.13 -23.50
C LEU A 106 4.94 1.62 -23.82
N ARG A 107 5.53 1.23 -24.95
CA ARG A 107 5.75 -0.19 -25.26
C ARG A 107 6.83 -0.72 -24.32
N SER A 108 6.51 -1.76 -23.55
CA SER A 108 7.48 -2.45 -22.70
C SER A 108 8.43 -3.29 -23.55
N ALA A 109 9.74 -3.23 -23.23
CA ALA A 109 10.73 -4.15 -23.76
C ALA A 109 10.87 -5.43 -22.90
N MET A 110 10.28 -5.45 -21.69
CA MET A 110 10.16 -6.67 -20.89
C MET A 110 9.12 -7.60 -21.55
N LYS A 111 9.58 -8.79 -21.93
CA LYS A 111 8.75 -9.91 -22.37
C LYS A 111 8.06 -10.57 -21.18
#